data_AF-A0A384JA76-F1
#
_entry.id   AF-A0A384JA76-F1
#
_cell.length_a   1.000
_cell.length_b   1.000
_cell.length_c   1.000
_cell.angle_alpha   90.00
_cell.angle_beta   90.00
_cell.angle_gamma   90.00
#
_symmetry.space_group_name_H-M   'P 1'
#
loop_
_entity.id
_entity.type
_entity.pdbx_description
1 polymer ?
#
loop_
_entity_poly.entity_id
_entity_poly.type
_entity_poly.pdbx_seq_one_letter_code
_entity_poly.pdbx_strand_id
1 'polypeptide(L)'
;MEEFLDILSSESPRIEEKLDHLFKSTHPNTILELDPLELKGEKISAWRDTVVDAPTLLKYKYDRKLILSGAEFSSIEEYAAIMMYDKCGLLQMLLYQDGHEEIRKPARKIVSERKIKPLIELLMPWVPQLYTSSFTENGLIDPKTMRTMCDAVAAVANNLEMPEIKAECVGPQKIYKSLTRLMMDLGEATVRCESVETHLATSLFLFLTAEEIYSHLKESDQTALRSIVAAFLKNYVASLLLVESIDSQTHSLKLAKLAKVTA
;
A
#
# COMPACT_ATOMS: atom_id res chain seq x y z
N MET A 1 31.37 3.57 -24.29
CA MET A 1 30.73 2.53 -25.12
C MET A 1 31.75 1.47 -25.51
N GLU A 2 32.94 1.85 -26.01
CA GLU A 2 34.06 0.93 -26.26
C GLU A 2 34.52 0.19 -24.98
N GLU A 3 34.70 0.90 -23.87
CA GLU A 3 35.12 0.27 -22.59
C GLU A 3 34.15 -0.80 -22.07
N PHE A 4 32.84 -0.61 -22.29
CA PHE A 4 31.83 -1.60 -21.90
C PHE A 4 31.86 -2.83 -22.81
N LEU A 5 32.08 -2.63 -24.11
CA LEU A 5 32.21 -3.72 -25.08
C LEU A 5 33.50 -4.52 -24.85
N ASP A 6 34.62 -3.85 -24.53
CA ASP A 6 35.87 -4.52 -24.19
C ASP A 6 35.75 -5.38 -22.94
N ILE A 7 35.08 -4.90 -21.89
CA ILE A 7 34.82 -5.69 -20.67
C ILE A 7 33.91 -6.88 -20.97
N LEU A 8 32.86 -6.68 -21.77
CA LEU A 8 31.98 -7.77 -22.20
C LEU A 8 32.72 -8.81 -23.03
N SER A 9 33.57 -8.38 -23.96
CA SER A 9 34.40 -9.27 -24.77
C SER A 9 35.45 -10.01 -23.95
N SER A 10 36.06 -9.36 -22.96
CA SER A 10 37.05 -10.01 -22.08
C SER A 10 36.42 -11.03 -21.13
N GLU A 11 35.20 -10.79 -20.66
CA GLU A 11 34.48 -11.72 -19.77
C GLU A 11 33.62 -12.74 -20.54
N SER A 12 33.41 -12.57 -21.84
CA SER A 12 32.60 -13.46 -22.69
C SER A 12 32.97 -14.95 -22.54
N PRO A 13 34.26 -15.37 -22.52
CA PRO A 13 34.62 -16.78 -22.38
C PRO A 13 34.19 -17.35 -21.01
N ARG A 14 34.23 -16.52 -19.97
CA ARG A 14 33.85 -16.91 -18.61
C ARG A 14 32.34 -16.98 -18.44
N ILE A 15 31.60 -16.11 -19.15
CA ILE A 15 30.15 -16.16 -19.26
C ILE A 15 29.75 -17.45 -19.99
N GLU A 16 30.39 -17.76 -21.11
CA GLU A 16 30.14 -18.97 -21.90
C GLU A 16 30.40 -20.25 -21.08
N GLU A 17 31.55 -20.35 -20.41
CA GLU A 17 31.87 -21.47 -19.52
C GLU A 17 30.82 -21.64 -18.40
N LYS A 18 30.33 -20.52 -17.85
CA LYS A 18 29.32 -20.55 -16.80
C LYS A 18 27.95 -20.98 -17.32
N LEU A 19 27.57 -20.53 -18.52
CA LEU A 19 26.36 -21.00 -19.20
C LEU A 19 26.46 -22.49 -19.48
N ASP A 20 27.55 -22.98 -20.06
CA ASP A 20 27.77 -24.40 -20.29
C ASP A 20 27.69 -25.23 -19.01
N HIS A 21 28.21 -24.72 -17.89
CA HIS A 21 28.06 -25.35 -16.58
C HIS A 21 26.59 -25.42 -16.11
N LEU A 22 25.79 -24.38 -16.38
CA LEU A 22 24.37 -24.33 -16.01
C LEU A 22 23.49 -25.19 -16.92
N PHE A 23 23.86 -25.33 -18.21
CA PHE A 23 23.14 -26.14 -19.19
C PHE A 23 23.50 -27.64 -19.15
N LYS A 24 24.50 -28.05 -18.35
CA LYS A 24 24.81 -29.47 -18.13
C LYS A 24 23.64 -30.18 -17.42
N SER A 25 23.22 -31.33 -17.97
CA SER A 25 22.10 -32.14 -17.47
C SER A 25 22.25 -32.68 -16.04
N THR A 26 23.44 -32.59 -15.46
CA THR A 26 23.76 -32.98 -14.08
C THR A 26 23.70 -31.82 -13.08
N HIS A 27 23.45 -30.59 -13.53
CA HIS A 27 23.33 -29.44 -12.65
C HIS A 27 22.00 -29.52 -11.85
N PRO A 28 21.99 -29.20 -10.54
CA PRO A 28 20.78 -29.30 -9.70
C PRO A 28 19.67 -28.30 -10.06
N ASN A 29 19.90 -27.39 -11.01
CA ASN A 29 18.95 -26.35 -11.38
C ASN A 29 18.37 -26.69 -12.76
N THR A 30 17.04 -26.58 -12.89
CA THR A 30 16.35 -26.72 -14.17
C THR A 30 16.24 -25.37 -14.83
N ILE A 31 16.77 -25.23 -16.05
CA ILE A 31 16.53 -24.06 -16.89
C ILE A 31 15.13 -24.21 -17.47
N LEU A 32 14.25 -23.26 -17.16
CA LEU A 32 12.89 -23.24 -17.68
C LEU A 32 12.93 -22.63 -19.08
N GLU A 33 12.60 -23.42 -20.11
CA GLU A 33 12.28 -22.87 -21.42
C GLU A 33 11.03 -22.00 -21.30
N LEU A 34 11.11 -20.76 -21.80
CA LEU A 34 10.03 -19.78 -21.71
C LEU A 34 9.05 -19.88 -22.88
N ASP A 35 9.45 -20.45 -24.02
CA ASP A 35 8.60 -20.63 -25.20
C ASP A 35 7.31 -21.44 -24.94
N PRO A 36 7.31 -22.49 -24.09
CA PRO A 36 6.08 -23.19 -23.68
C PRO A 36 5.17 -22.37 -22.75
N LEU A 37 5.69 -21.31 -22.12
CA LEU A 37 4.95 -20.42 -21.22
C LEU A 37 4.26 -19.27 -21.99
N GLU A 38 4.48 -19.17 -23.30
CA GLU A 38 3.87 -18.14 -24.14
C GLU A 38 2.35 -18.41 -24.30
N LEU A 39 1.53 -17.46 -23.83
CA LEU A 39 0.07 -17.53 -23.95
C LEU A 39 -0.34 -17.35 -25.41
N LYS A 40 -0.72 -18.44 -26.09
CA LYS A 40 -1.16 -18.45 -27.50
C LYS A 40 -2.59 -18.96 -27.65
N GLY A 41 -3.28 -18.48 -28.70
CA GLY A 41 -4.58 -18.98 -29.16
C GLY A 41 -5.68 -18.97 -28.08
N GLU A 42 -6.32 -20.10 -27.83
CA GLU A 42 -7.41 -20.21 -26.86
C GLU A 42 -6.98 -19.88 -25.43
N LYS A 43 -5.70 -20.11 -25.06
CA LYS A 43 -5.18 -19.76 -23.73
C LYS A 43 -5.12 -18.25 -23.51
N ILE A 44 -4.85 -17.44 -24.55
CA ILE A 44 -4.87 -15.98 -24.41
C ILE A 44 -6.30 -15.45 -24.33
N SER A 45 -7.24 -16.06 -25.05
CA SER A 45 -8.66 -15.72 -24.93
C SER A 45 -9.20 -16.06 -23.54
N ALA A 46 -8.92 -17.26 -23.03
CA ALA A 46 -9.32 -17.67 -21.68
C ALA A 46 -8.69 -16.79 -20.59
N TRP A 47 -7.41 -16.43 -20.74
CA TRP A 47 -6.75 -15.48 -19.84
C TRP A 47 -7.39 -14.10 -19.90
N ARG A 48 -7.66 -13.56 -21.10
CA ARG A 48 -8.35 -12.28 -21.28
C ARG A 48 -9.70 -12.30 -20.59
N ASP A 49 -10.52 -13.32 -20.85
CA ASP A 49 -11.86 -13.42 -20.27
C ASP A 49 -11.77 -13.52 -18.74
N THR A 50 -10.80 -14.28 -18.21
CA THR A 50 -10.52 -14.33 -16.76
C THR A 50 -10.12 -12.97 -16.19
N VAL A 51 -9.31 -12.18 -16.90
CA VAL A 51 -8.85 -10.85 -16.44
C VAL A 51 -9.96 -9.81 -16.56
N VAL A 52 -10.74 -9.84 -17.63
CA VAL A 52 -11.86 -8.91 -17.87
C VAL A 52 -13.01 -9.17 -16.89
N ASP A 53 -13.29 -10.44 -16.62
CA ASP A 53 -14.36 -10.85 -15.69
C ASP A 53 -13.89 -10.92 -14.23
N ALA A 54 -12.61 -10.64 -13.96
CA ALA A 54 -12.06 -10.66 -12.61
C ALA A 54 -12.85 -9.69 -11.71
N PRO A 55 -13.30 -10.13 -10.52
CA PRO A 55 -13.95 -9.23 -9.58
C PRO A 55 -12.99 -8.13 -9.15
N THR A 56 -13.50 -6.91 -8.99
CA THR A 56 -12.72 -5.81 -8.38
C THR A 56 -12.31 -6.19 -6.96
N LEU A 57 -11.24 -5.57 -6.46
CA LEU A 57 -10.79 -5.80 -5.09
C LEU A 57 -11.88 -5.46 -4.06
N LEU A 58 -12.67 -4.42 -4.32
CA LEU A 58 -13.84 -4.08 -3.49
C LEU A 58 -14.90 -5.18 -3.50
N LYS A 59 -15.22 -5.74 -4.66
CA LYS A 59 -16.17 -6.86 -4.75
C LYS A 59 -15.70 -8.06 -3.93
N TYR A 60 -14.42 -8.41 -4.02
CA TYR A 60 -13.85 -9.51 -3.25
C TYR A 60 -13.81 -9.23 -1.73
N LYS A 61 -13.57 -7.98 -1.34
CA LYS A 61 -13.66 -7.51 0.05
C LYS A 61 -15.07 -7.72 0.62
N TYR A 62 -16.09 -7.36 -0.16
CA TYR A 62 -17.49 -7.50 0.24
C TYR A 62 -17.96 -8.95 0.30
N ASP A 63 -17.53 -9.80 -0.64
CA ASP A 63 -17.81 -11.25 -0.60
C ASP A 63 -17.25 -11.90 0.67
N ARG A 64 -16.17 -11.35 1.24
CA ARG A 64 -15.58 -11.76 2.52
C ARG A 64 -16.20 -11.11 3.76
N LYS A 65 -17.25 -10.30 3.59
CA LYS A 65 -17.91 -9.53 4.67
C LYS A 65 -16.97 -8.58 5.42
N LEU A 66 -15.94 -8.08 4.75
CA LEU A 66 -15.01 -7.08 5.30
C LEU A 66 -15.55 -5.68 5.02
N ILE A 67 -16.68 -5.33 5.65
CA ILE A 67 -17.41 -4.07 5.43
C ILE A 67 -17.46 -3.31 6.75
N LEU A 68 -17.11 -2.02 6.72
CA LEU A 68 -17.14 -1.18 7.92
C LEU A 68 -18.56 -0.69 8.23
N SER A 69 -19.34 -0.30 7.22
CA SER A 69 -20.68 0.28 7.36
C SER A 69 -21.73 -0.66 7.97
N GLY A 70 -21.47 -1.97 8.00
CA GLY A 70 -22.32 -2.98 8.59
C GLY A 70 -21.82 -3.54 9.93
N ALA A 71 -20.63 -3.11 10.38
CA ALA A 71 -20.11 -3.47 11.68
C ALA A 71 -20.83 -2.62 12.74
N GLU A 72 -21.51 -3.26 13.69
CA GLU A 72 -21.67 -2.62 15.00
C GLU A 72 -20.25 -2.37 15.47
N PHE A 73 -19.85 -1.11 15.70
CA PHE A 73 -18.50 -0.66 16.09
C PHE A 73 -18.02 -1.33 17.38
N SER A 74 -17.86 -2.65 17.38
CA SER A 74 -17.86 -3.47 18.58
C SER A 74 -16.45 -3.93 18.92
N SER A 75 -15.51 -3.85 17.96
CA SER A 75 -14.14 -4.29 18.18
C SER A 75 -13.12 -3.55 17.31
N ILE A 76 -11.94 -3.28 17.86
CA ILE A 76 -10.79 -2.72 17.13
C ILE A 76 -10.19 -3.76 16.16
N GLU A 77 -10.49 -5.02 16.41
CA GLU A 77 -10.14 -6.19 15.61
C GLU A 77 -10.75 -6.14 14.21
N GLU A 78 -12.00 -5.70 14.08
CA GLU A 78 -12.68 -5.52 12.79
C GLU A 78 -12.00 -4.44 11.95
N TYR A 79 -11.67 -3.30 12.56
CA TYR A 79 -10.89 -2.24 11.91
C TYR A 79 -9.54 -2.77 11.41
N ALA A 80 -8.82 -3.51 12.26
CA ALA A 80 -7.54 -4.08 11.89
C ALA A 80 -7.68 -5.12 10.77
N ALA A 81 -8.73 -5.94 10.75
CA ALA A 81 -8.97 -6.92 9.68
C ALA A 81 -9.23 -6.25 8.33
N ILE A 82 -10.02 -5.16 8.32
CA ILE A 82 -10.30 -4.38 7.11
C ILE A 82 -9.01 -3.71 6.60
N MET A 83 -8.26 -3.04 7.49
CA MET A 83 -6.97 -2.43 7.13
C MET A 83 -5.95 -3.47 6.65
N MET A 84 -5.94 -4.67 7.24
CA MET A 84 -5.09 -5.77 6.78
C MET A 84 -5.39 -6.16 5.34
N TYR A 85 -6.67 -6.14 4.92
CA TYR A 85 -7.05 -6.39 3.55
C TYR A 85 -6.60 -5.25 2.62
N ASP A 86 -6.95 -4.01 2.97
CA ASP A 86 -6.69 -2.83 2.13
C ASP A 86 -5.17 -2.55 1.96
N LYS A 87 -4.36 -2.92 2.95
CA LYS A 87 -2.88 -2.86 2.91
C LYS A 87 -2.25 -3.78 1.85
N CYS A 88 -2.90 -4.90 1.52
CA CYS A 88 -2.29 -5.94 0.69
C CYS A 88 -2.34 -5.67 -0.82
N GLY A 89 -3.14 -4.70 -1.29
CA GLY A 89 -3.60 -4.72 -2.69
C GLY A 89 -2.86 -3.82 -3.70
N LEU A 90 -2.52 -2.58 -3.37
CA LEU A 90 -2.45 -1.55 -4.43
C LEU A 90 -1.28 -0.56 -4.37
N LEU A 91 -0.61 -0.41 -3.23
CA LEU A 91 0.43 0.63 -3.13
C LEU A 91 1.65 0.33 -4.00
N GLN A 92 1.93 -0.96 -4.27
CA GLN A 92 3.05 -1.35 -5.11
C GLN A 92 2.92 -0.91 -6.57
N MET A 93 1.72 -0.57 -7.05
CA MET A 93 1.54 -0.12 -8.43
C MET A 93 1.68 1.40 -8.58
N LEU A 94 1.61 2.15 -7.48
CA LEU A 94 1.44 3.61 -7.53
C LEU A 94 2.74 4.42 -7.46
N LEU A 95 3.79 3.84 -6.87
CA LEU A 95 4.95 4.62 -6.43
C LEU A 95 6.18 4.57 -7.36
N TYR A 96 6.16 3.84 -8.49
CA TYR A 96 7.43 3.39 -9.13
C TYR A 96 7.72 3.84 -10.56
N GLN A 97 7.18 4.99 -11.01
CA GLN A 97 7.59 5.51 -12.32
C GLN A 97 9.04 6.05 -12.36
N ASP A 98 9.66 6.36 -11.22
CA ASP A 98 10.96 7.06 -11.14
C ASP A 98 12.19 6.16 -10.86
N GLY A 99 12.02 4.85 -10.70
CA GLY A 99 13.13 3.90 -10.51
C GLY A 99 13.86 3.97 -9.15
N HIS A 100 13.38 4.77 -8.18
CA HIS A 100 14.01 4.92 -6.85
C HIS A 100 13.45 3.96 -5.79
N GLU A 101 13.16 2.73 -6.18
CA GLU A 101 12.50 1.75 -5.32
C GLU A 101 13.31 1.37 -4.06
N GLU A 102 14.64 1.34 -4.16
CA GLU A 102 15.53 0.87 -3.08
C GLU A 102 15.46 1.70 -1.80
N ILE A 103 15.29 3.02 -1.89
CA ILE A 103 15.20 3.88 -0.71
C ILE A 103 13.88 3.71 0.03
N ARG A 104 12.83 3.25 -0.65
CA ARG A 104 11.46 3.09 -0.12
C ARG A 104 11.20 1.71 0.49
N LYS A 105 11.99 0.70 0.10
CA LYS A 105 11.83 -0.70 0.54
C LYS A 105 11.72 -0.86 2.07
N PRO A 106 12.60 -0.27 2.90
CA PRO A 106 12.52 -0.45 4.35
C PRO A 106 11.19 0.02 4.95
N ALA A 107 10.77 1.26 4.66
CA ALA A 107 9.53 1.82 5.17
C ALA A 107 8.31 1.06 4.68
N ARG A 108 8.27 0.71 3.40
CA ARG A 108 7.18 -0.11 2.85
C ARG A 108 7.12 -1.45 3.55
N LYS A 109 8.24 -2.12 3.75
CA LYS A 109 8.26 -3.42 4.44
C LYS A 109 7.63 -3.31 5.83
N ILE A 110 8.03 -2.31 6.61
CA ILE A 110 7.51 -2.07 7.97
C ILE A 110 5.98 -1.85 7.93
N VAL A 111 5.51 -0.98 7.04
CA VAL A 111 4.09 -0.63 6.96
C VAL A 111 3.27 -1.76 6.34
N SER A 112 3.69 -2.31 5.21
CA SER A 112 2.95 -3.28 4.40
C SER A 112 2.98 -4.70 4.95
N GLU A 113 4.03 -5.12 5.65
CA GLU A 113 4.14 -6.47 6.21
C GLU A 113 3.64 -6.57 7.66
N ARG A 114 3.24 -5.44 8.27
CA ARG A 114 2.68 -5.40 9.63
C ARG A 114 1.56 -6.43 9.77
N LYS A 115 1.64 -7.23 10.84
CA LYS A 115 0.66 -8.29 11.14
C LYS A 115 -0.50 -7.72 11.95
N ILE A 116 -1.61 -8.47 12.01
CA ILE A 116 -2.86 -8.01 12.64
C ILE A 116 -2.69 -7.63 14.11
N LYS A 117 -1.93 -8.41 14.91
CA LYS A 117 -1.72 -8.12 16.34
C LYS A 117 -0.98 -6.79 16.56
N PRO A 118 0.22 -6.55 15.97
CA PRO A 118 0.86 -5.23 16.02
C PRO A 118 0.01 -4.08 15.45
N LEU A 119 -0.88 -4.37 14.48
CA LEU A 119 -1.78 -3.36 13.95
C LEU A 119 -2.88 -2.97 14.95
N ILE A 120 -3.44 -3.94 15.69
CA ILE A 120 -4.39 -3.66 16.77
C ILE A 120 -3.73 -2.80 17.84
N GLU A 121 -2.52 -3.17 18.28
CA GLU A 121 -1.75 -2.41 19.27
C GLU A 121 -1.50 -0.97 18.80
N LEU A 122 -1.15 -0.79 17.53
CA LEU A 122 -0.97 0.52 16.89
C LEU A 122 -2.27 1.36 16.90
N LEU A 123 -3.43 0.72 16.75
CA LEU A 123 -4.73 1.41 16.69
C LEU A 123 -5.28 1.77 18.08
N MET A 124 -4.89 1.06 19.14
CA MET A 124 -5.41 1.26 20.49
C MET A 124 -5.38 2.73 20.98
N PRO A 125 -4.28 3.50 20.80
CA PRO A 125 -4.24 4.91 21.20
C PRO A 125 -5.21 5.83 20.44
N TRP A 126 -5.73 5.37 19.30
CA TRP A 126 -6.61 6.11 18.39
C TRP A 126 -8.08 5.70 18.50
N VAL A 127 -8.38 4.67 19.30
CA VAL A 127 -9.75 4.22 19.61
C VAL A 127 -10.65 5.40 20.00
N PRO A 128 -10.28 6.32 20.92
CA PRO A 128 -11.16 7.45 21.23
C PRO A 128 -11.55 8.27 20.01
N GLN A 129 -10.62 8.50 19.08
CA GLN A 129 -10.89 9.26 17.85
C GLN A 129 -11.79 8.49 16.89
N LEU A 130 -11.70 7.16 16.84
CA LEU A 130 -12.57 6.32 16.01
C LEU A 130 -14.02 6.29 16.52
N TYR A 131 -14.20 6.14 17.83
CA TYR A 131 -15.53 5.95 18.44
C TYR A 131 -16.30 7.25 18.68
N THR A 132 -15.60 8.38 18.84
CA THR A 132 -16.25 9.68 19.13
C THR A 132 -16.45 10.55 17.89
N SER A 133 -15.90 10.17 16.74
CA SER A 133 -16.01 10.96 15.52
C SER A 133 -17.31 10.68 14.78
N SER A 134 -17.92 11.75 14.26
CA SER A 134 -18.90 11.63 13.18
C SER A 134 -18.16 11.66 11.86
N PHE A 135 -18.26 10.57 11.09
CA PHE A 135 -17.67 10.48 9.76
C PHE A 135 -18.70 10.96 8.73
N THR A 136 -18.47 12.14 8.17
CA THR A 136 -19.30 12.75 7.11
C THR A 136 -18.42 13.18 5.95
N GLU A 137 -19.02 13.48 4.79
CA GLU A 137 -18.29 13.98 3.62
C GLU A 137 -17.49 15.26 3.93
N ASN A 138 -18.00 16.11 4.83
CA ASN A 138 -17.30 17.31 5.31
C ASN A 138 -16.02 17.00 6.09
N GLY A 139 -15.83 15.76 6.53
CA GLY A 139 -14.62 15.29 7.21
C GLY A 139 -13.53 14.81 6.25
N LEU A 140 -13.79 14.78 4.93
CA LEU A 140 -12.78 14.45 3.93
C LEU A 140 -11.80 15.60 3.75
N ILE A 141 -10.52 15.25 3.63
CA ILE A 141 -9.43 16.21 3.44
C ILE A 141 -9.18 16.34 1.95
N ASP A 142 -9.18 17.58 1.44
CA ASP A 142 -8.86 17.80 0.03
C ASP A 142 -7.39 17.42 -0.27
N PRO A 143 -7.07 16.99 -1.50
CA PRO A 143 -5.73 16.50 -1.84
C PRO A 143 -4.60 17.51 -1.57
N LYS A 144 -4.82 18.82 -1.72
CA LYS A 144 -3.78 19.84 -1.49
C LYS A 144 -3.48 20.00 0.00
N THR A 145 -4.51 20.02 0.84
CA THR A 145 -4.36 20.02 2.29
C THR A 145 -3.66 18.74 2.75
N MET A 146 -4.05 17.59 2.20
CA MET A 146 -3.43 16.31 2.52
C MET A 146 -1.94 16.30 2.14
N ARG A 147 -1.57 16.84 0.98
CA ARG A 147 -0.16 17.03 0.59
C ARG A 147 0.61 17.89 1.60
N THR A 148 0.03 19.02 2.01
CA THR A 148 0.65 19.94 2.98
C THR A 148 0.89 19.25 4.32
N MET A 149 -0.07 18.43 4.77
CA MET A 149 0.09 17.60 5.98
C MET A 149 1.22 16.58 5.83
N CYS A 150 1.37 15.95 4.67
CA CYS A 150 2.48 15.03 4.39
C CYS A 150 3.83 15.75 4.48
N ASP A 151 3.94 16.93 3.88
CA ASP A 151 5.15 17.74 3.91
C ASP A 151 5.50 18.15 5.37
N ALA A 152 4.49 18.48 6.19
CA ALA A 152 4.69 18.79 7.61
C ALA A 152 5.20 17.57 8.41
N VAL A 153 4.62 16.38 8.21
CA VAL A 153 5.09 15.14 8.86
C VAL A 153 6.52 14.80 8.42
N ALA A 154 6.82 14.93 7.12
CA ALA A 154 8.15 14.69 6.58
C ALA A 154 9.18 15.69 7.13
N ALA A 155 8.82 16.96 7.30
CA ALA A 155 9.70 17.99 7.86
C ALA A 155 10.10 17.66 9.31
N VAL A 156 9.13 17.24 10.13
CA VAL A 156 9.41 16.81 11.52
C VAL A 156 10.26 15.53 11.55
N ALA A 157 9.96 14.55 10.69
CA ALA A 157 10.73 13.31 10.60
C ALA A 157 12.21 13.55 10.22
N ASN A 158 12.50 14.56 9.41
CA ASN A 158 13.87 14.94 9.05
C ASN A 158 14.67 15.53 10.23
N ASN A 159 14.00 16.05 11.26
CA ASN A 159 14.62 16.67 12.44
C ASN A 159 14.83 15.69 13.60
N LEU A 160 14.47 14.42 13.44
CA LEU A 160 14.67 13.38 14.45
C LEU A 160 16.16 13.23 14.80
N GLU A 161 16.54 13.61 16.01
CA GLU A 161 17.85 13.32 16.58
C GLU A 161 18.02 11.79 16.67
N MET A 162 19.03 11.29 15.97
CA MET A 162 19.27 9.86 15.81
C MET A 162 20.01 9.32 17.05
N PRO A 163 19.46 8.35 17.80
CA PRO A 163 20.31 7.55 18.66
C PRO A 163 21.29 6.76 17.78
N GLU A 164 22.60 6.83 18.09
CA GLU A 164 23.61 5.97 17.49
C GLU A 164 23.31 4.51 17.87
N ILE A 165 22.59 3.78 17.02
CA ILE A 165 22.35 2.36 17.24
C ILE A 165 23.08 1.57 16.16
N LYS A 166 24.11 0.84 16.61
CA LYS A 166 24.75 -0.24 15.85
C LYS A 166 23.77 -1.41 15.76
N ALA A 167 22.95 -1.44 14.72
CA ALA A 167 22.14 -2.60 14.36
C ALA A 167 22.52 -3.10 12.97
N GLU A 168 22.71 -4.41 12.88
CA GLU A 168 23.14 -5.11 11.68
C GLU A 168 22.04 -5.07 10.59
N CYS A 169 22.48 -4.79 9.36
CA CYS A 169 21.76 -4.83 8.08
C CYS A 169 21.09 -3.53 7.56
N VAL A 170 20.51 -2.63 8.35
CA VAL A 170 20.10 -1.28 7.87
C VAL A 170 20.06 -0.32 9.08
N GLY A 171 20.96 0.66 9.17
CA GLY A 171 20.97 1.59 10.31
C GLY A 171 19.66 2.39 10.45
N PRO A 172 19.25 2.79 11.68
CA PRO A 172 17.99 3.52 11.95
C PRO A 172 17.78 4.74 11.04
N GLN A 173 18.87 5.46 10.74
CA GLN A 173 18.85 6.62 9.85
C GLN A 173 18.32 6.31 8.45
N LYS A 174 18.57 5.11 7.93
CA LYS A 174 18.08 4.70 6.61
C LYS A 174 16.58 4.34 6.66
N ILE A 175 16.06 3.90 7.81
CA ILE A 175 14.62 3.68 8.02
C ILE A 175 13.87 5.01 8.03
N TYR A 176 14.33 6.01 8.79
CA TYR A 176 13.65 7.32 8.84
C TYR A 176 13.72 8.07 7.51
N LYS A 177 14.85 8.02 6.81
CA LYS A 177 14.93 8.54 5.43
C LYS A 177 13.97 7.83 4.50
N SER A 178 13.80 6.51 4.68
CA SER A 178 12.82 5.71 3.93
C SER A 178 11.38 6.13 4.25
N LEU A 179 11.03 6.32 5.52
CA LEU A 179 9.70 6.74 5.97
C LEU A 179 9.36 8.16 5.51
N THR A 180 10.31 9.08 5.62
CA THR A 180 10.18 10.46 5.14
C THR A 180 9.95 10.48 3.64
N ARG A 181 10.73 9.70 2.87
CA ARG A 181 10.55 9.58 1.43
C ARG A 181 9.17 9.02 1.10
N LEU A 182 8.78 7.92 1.74
CA LEU A 182 7.47 7.31 1.57
C LEU A 182 6.33 8.30 1.87
N MET A 183 6.44 9.10 2.92
CA MET A 183 5.46 10.14 3.26
C MET A 183 5.32 11.19 2.14
N MET A 184 6.43 11.68 1.59
CA MET A 184 6.41 12.63 0.47
C MET A 184 5.80 12.01 -0.79
N ASP A 185 6.14 10.76 -1.09
CA ASP A 185 5.62 10.07 -2.28
C ASP A 185 4.11 9.81 -2.14
N LEU A 186 3.64 9.41 -0.95
CA LEU A 186 2.22 9.24 -0.63
C LEU A 186 1.46 10.56 -0.78
N GLY A 187 2.04 11.68 -0.33
CA GLY A 187 1.46 13.00 -0.53
C GLY A 187 1.36 13.39 -2.01
N GLU A 188 2.25 12.89 -2.87
CA GLU A 188 2.15 13.11 -4.32
C GLU A 188 1.15 12.18 -4.99
N ALA A 189 1.07 10.95 -4.48
CA ALA A 189 0.11 9.94 -4.90
C ALA A 189 -1.33 10.41 -4.70
N THR A 190 -1.67 11.06 -3.58
CA THR A 190 -3.04 11.52 -3.32
C THR A 190 -3.56 12.52 -4.36
N VAL A 191 -2.67 13.28 -5.00
CA VAL A 191 -3.04 14.23 -6.06
C VAL A 191 -3.22 13.53 -7.42
N ARG A 192 -2.67 12.31 -7.56
CA ARG A 192 -2.63 11.52 -8.80
C ARG A 192 -3.51 10.27 -8.76
N CYS A 193 -4.28 10.06 -7.69
CA CYS A 193 -5.17 8.90 -7.56
C CYS A 193 -6.30 8.96 -8.60
N GLU A 194 -6.33 7.98 -9.51
CA GLU A 194 -7.39 7.87 -10.54
C GLU A 194 -8.48 6.86 -10.19
N SER A 195 -8.23 5.93 -9.27
CA SER A 195 -9.21 4.93 -8.83
C SER A 195 -9.52 5.02 -7.33
N VAL A 196 -10.73 4.59 -6.98
CA VAL A 196 -11.22 4.57 -5.59
C VAL A 196 -10.37 3.65 -4.73
N GLU A 197 -10.02 2.47 -5.23
CA GLU A 197 -9.24 1.50 -4.47
C GLU A 197 -7.82 2.01 -4.20
N THR A 198 -7.24 2.70 -5.18
CA THR A 198 -5.96 3.39 -5.03
C THR A 198 -6.04 4.49 -3.98
N HIS A 199 -7.12 5.28 -3.98
CA HIS A 199 -7.33 6.33 -2.98
C HIS A 199 -7.45 5.77 -1.56
N LEU A 200 -8.20 4.68 -1.38
CA LEU A 200 -8.35 4.00 -0.09
C LEU A 200 -7.01 3.44 0.41
N ALA A 201 -6.27 2.75 -0.46
CA ALA A 201 -4.94 2.23 -0.11
C ALA A 201 -3.97 3.37 0.25
N THR A 202 -3.92 4.44 -0.56
CA THR A 202 -3.05 5.59 -0.29
C THR A 202 -3.41 6.27 1.03
N SER A 203 -4.71 6.46 1.31
CA SER A 203 -5.20 7.03 2.57
C SER A 203 -4.82 6.18 3.78
N LEU A 204 -4.89 4.85 3.66
CA LEU A 204 -4.45 3.94 4.72
C LEU A 204 -2.93 4.05 4.95
N PHE A 205 -2.14 4.02 3.88
CA PHE A 205 -0.69 4.11 3.99
C PHE A 205 -0.21 5.46 4.53
N LEU A 206 -0.93 6.56 4.27
CA LEU A 206 -0.67 7.84 4.90
C LEU A 206 -0.78 7.75 6.42
N PHE A 207 -1.89 7.20 6.92
CA PHE A 207 -2.06 7.00 8.36
C PHE A 207 -0.96 6.10 8.93
N LEU A 208 -0.74 4.92 8.36
CA LEU A 208 0.22 3.96 8.91
C LEU A 208 1.67 4.47 8.88
N THR A 209 2.05 5.21 7.84
CA THR A 209 3.39 5.79 7.74
C THR A 209 3.55 6.96 8.71
N ALA A 210 2.53 7.80 8.85
CA ALA A 210 2.56 8.92 9.78
C ALA A 210 2.57 8.45 11.23
N GLU A 211 1.82 7.39 11.55
CA GLU A 211 1.83 6.76 12.87
C GLU A 211 3.20 6.17 13.18
N GLU A 212 3.81 5.44 12.23
CA GLU A 212 5.14 4.87 12.44
C GLU A 212 6.16 5.98 12.76
N ILE A 213 6.14 7.08 12.01
CA ILE A 213 6.97 8.27 12.31
C ILE A 213 6.64 8.81 13.71
N TYR A 214 5.36 9.06 13.98
CA TYR A 214 4.86 9.63 15.23
C TYR A 214 5.30 8.83 16.47
N SER A 215 5.28 7.50 16.37
CA SER A 215 5.62 6.59 17.47
C SER A 215 7.06 6.76 17.98
N HIS A 216 7.96 7.28 17.13
CA HIS A 216 9.38 7.49 17.44
C HIS A 216 9.74 8.94 17.76
N LEU A 217 8.78 9.86 17.73
CA LEU A 217 9.01 11.28 18.03
C LEU A 217 9.14 11.53 19.54
N LYS A 218 9.83 12.62 19.90
CA LYS A 218 9.80 13.19 21.26
C LYS A 218 8.40 13.74 21.55
N GLU A 219 8.02 13.81 22.82
CA GLU A 219 6.68 14.21 23.26
C GLU A 219 6.21 15.58 22.71
N SER A 220 7.12 16.55 22.58
CA SER A 220 6.83 17.86 21.98
C SER A 220 6.36 17.75 20.53
N ASP A 221 7.05 16.92 19.74
CA ASP A 221 6.77 16.73 18.32
C ASP A 221 5.56 15.81 18.11
N GLN A 222 5.35 14.83 19.00
CA GLN A 222 4.11 14.05 19.05
C GLN A 222 2.91 14.96 19.26
N THR A 223 2.98 15.89 20.21
CA THR A 223 1.89 16.84 20.47
C THR A 223 1.56 17.67 19.22
N ALA A 224 2.58 18.12 18.47
CA ALA A 224 2.41 18.89 17.25
C ALA A 224 1.76 18.09 16.11
N LEU A 225 2.10 16.81 15.95
CA LEU A 225 1.61 15.99 14.83
C LEU A 225 0.38 15.14 15.14
N ARG A 226 -0.02 15.00 16.41
CA ARG A 226 -1.14 14.13 16.82
C ARG A 226 -2.43 14.42 16.04
N SER A 227 -2.73 15.69 15.79
CA SER A 227 -3.91 16.11 15.03
C SER A 227 -3.85 15.67 13.57
N ILE A 228 -2.68 15.73 12.94
CA ILE A 228 -2.45 15.31 11.55
C ILE A 228 -2.59 13.79 11.43
N VAL A 229 -1.95 13.02 12.34
CA VAL A 229 -2.06 11.55 12.32
C VAL A 229 -3.51 11.10 12.51
N ALA A 230 -4.22 11.73 13.45
CA ALA A 230 -5.65 11.49 13.64
C ALA A 230 -6.48 11.87 12.40
N ALA A 231 -6.13 12.98 11.73
CA ALA A 231 -6.82 13.42 10.52
C ALA A 231 -6.66 12.40 9.38
N PHE A 232 -5.47 11.82 9.18
CA PHE A 232 -5.27 10.76 8.19
C PHE A 232 -6.12 9.51 8.50
N LEU A 233 -6.16 9.07 9.76
CA LEU A 233 -7.00 7.95 10.16
C LEU A 233 -8.48 8.23 9.85
N LYS A 234 -8.97 9.41 10.24
CA LYS A 234 -10.37 9.79 10.01
C LYS A 234 -10.69 9.91 8.53
N ASN A 235 -9.77 10.46 7.73
CA ASN A 235 -9.93 10.57 6.28
C ASN A 235 -10.05 9.20 5.62
N TYR A 236 -9.21 8.23 6.01
CA TYR A 236 -9.31 6.86 5.53
C TYR A 236 -10.67 6.23 5.87
N VAL A 237 -11.10 6.32 7.14
CA VAL A 237 -12.38 5.74 7.60
C VAL A 237 -13.57 6.41 6.89
N ALA A 238 -13.59 7.73 6.80
CA ALA A 238 -14.65 8.46 6.10
C ALA A 238 -14.70 8.10 4.60
N SER A 239 -13.54 8.01 3.95
CA SER A 239 -13.46 7.58 2.54
C SER A 239 -14.00 6.17 2.37
N LEU A 240 -13.66 5.24 3.27
CA LEU A 240 -14.14 3.86 3.22
C LEU A 240 -15.65 3.78 3.38
N LEU A 241 -16.21 4.46 4.39
CA LEU A 241 -17.66 4.49 4.63
C LEU A 241 -18.42 5.11 3.45
N LEU A 242 -17.88 6.17 2.85
CA LEU A 242 -18.48 6.79 1.66
C LEU A 242 -18.54 5.80 0.49
N VAL A 243 -17.44 5.10 0.21
CA VAL A 243 -17.38 4.11 -0.87
C VAL A 243 -18.36 2.97 -0.64
N GLU A 244 -18.43 2.43 0.58
CA GLU A 244 -19.39 1.38 0.95
C GLU A 244 -20.84 1.86 0.83
N SER A 245 -21.12 3.12 1.13
CA SER A 245 -22.46 3.71 0.99
C SER A 245 -22.89 3.87 -0.47
N ILE A 246 -21.98 4.26 -1.37
CA ILE A 246 -22.25 4.41 -2.80
C ILE A 246 -22.50 3.04 -3.43
N ASP A 247 -21.72 2.03 -3.06
CA ASP A 247 -21.84 0.70 -3.65
C ASP A 247 -23.11 -0.03 -3.16
N SER A 248 -23.47 0.10 -1.87
CA SER A 248 -24.74 -0.43 -1.34
C SER A 248 -25.98 0.21 -1.99
N GLN A 249 -25.94 1.51 -2.31
CA GLN A 249 -26.98 2.17 -3.11
C GLN A 249 -27.00 1.65 -4.54
N THR A 250 -25.84 1.41 -5.15
CA THR A 250 -25.73 0.90 -6.51
C THR A 250 -26.24 -0.54 -6.63
N HIS A 251 -25.96 -1.39 -5.65
CA HIS A 251 -26.47 -2.75 -5.56
C HIS A 251 -27.99 -2.81 -5.32
N SER A 252 -28.53 -1.96 -4.45
CA SER A 252 -29.98 -1.87 -4.23
C SER A 252 -30.73 -1.36 -5.46
N LEU A 253 -30.16 -0.40 -6.20
CA LEU A 253 -30.70 0.07 -7.50
C LEU A 253 -30.64 -1.00 -8.60
N LYS A 254 -29.57 -1.80 -8.67
CA LYS A 254 -29.47 -2.92 -9.62
C LYS A 254 -30.49 -4.01 -9.34
N LEU A 255 -30.70 -4.37 -8.06
CA LEU A 255 -31.74 -5.32 -7.65
C LEU A 255 -33.16 -4.79 -7.95
N ALA A 256 -33.42 -3.51 -7.71
CA ALA A 256 -34.69 -2.87 -8.05
C ALA A 256 -34.95 -2.79 -9.58
N LYS A 257 -33.91 -2.66 -10.40
CA LYS A 257 -34.02 -2.71 -11.87
C LYS A 257 -34.23 -4.12 -12.39
N LEU A 258 -33.55 -5.13 -11.83
CA LEU A 258 -33.76 -6.54 -12.17
C LEU A 258 -35.19 -6.99 -11.83
N ALA A 259 -35.71 -6.60 -10.66
CA ALA A 259 -37.09 -6.91 -10.26
C ALA A 259 -38.17 -6.28 -11.17
N LYS A 260 -37.85 -5.19 -11.88
CA LYS A 260 -38.74 -4.53 -12.86
C LYS A 260 -38.66 -5.12 -14.28
N VAL A 261 -37.64 -5.94 -14.58
CA VAL A 261 -37.50 -6.59 -15.89
C VAL A 261 -38.09 -8.02 -15.87
N THR A 262 -38.27 -8.59 -14.68
CA THR A 262 -38.87 -9.91 -14.44
C THR A 262 -40.34 -9.87 -14.00
N ALA A 263 -41.01 -8.71 -14.11
CA ALA A 263 -42.43 -8.51 -13.83
C ALA A 263 -43.14 -8.02 -15.10
#